data_AF-A0A955VCR9-F1
#
_entry.id   AF-A0A955VCR9-F1
#
_cell.length_a   1.000
_cell.length_b   1.000
_cell.length_c   1.000
_cell.angle_alpha   90.00
_cell.angle_beta   90.00
_cell.angle_gamma   90.00
#
_symmetry.space_group_name_H-M   'P 1'
#
loop_
_entity.id
_entity.type
_entity.pdbx_description
1 polymer ?
#
loop_
_entity_poly.entity_id
_entity_poly.type
_entity_poly.pdbx_seq_one_letter_code
_entity_poly.pdbx_strand_id
1 'polypeptide(L)'
;FVGLLGTVVGIVNSFTSMAETGAGGLGTVSAGVAEALVATATGLFVAIPALAVYNYMQGWVDARGVDMAETANELLDIVASDLKVRHADARHATAEEAVVGRVPAVPQPT
;
A
#
# COMPACT_ATOMS: atom_id res chain seq x y z
N PHE A 1 13.58 6.23 17.54
CA PHE A 1 14.68 5.95 18.50
C PHE A 1 14.91 7.04 19.54
N VAL A 2 14.06 8.08 19.63
CA VAL A 2 14.22 9.19 20.59
C VAL A 2 14.26 8.71 22.05
N GLY A 3 13.47 7.70 22.42
CA GLY A 3 13.49 7.13 23.78
C GLY A 3 14.82 6.44 24.15
N LEU A 4 15.49 5.80 23.20
CA LEU A 4 16.81 5.19 23.41
C LEU A 4 17.90 6.26 23.53
N LEU A 5 17.83 7.33 22.74
CA LEU A 5 18.71 8.48 22.92
C LEU A 5 18.55 9.07 24.34
N GLY A 6 17.31 9.23 24.80
CA GLY A 6 17.00 9.74 26.13
C GLY A 6 17.56 8.86 27.26
N THR A 7 17.56 7.53 27.08
CA THR A 7 18.16 6.62 28.08
C THR A 7 19.68 6.76 28.13
N VAL A 8 20.33 6.87 26.97
CA VAL A 8 21.78 7.06 26.89
C VAL A 8 22.18 8.38 27.57
N VAL A 9 21.48 9.48 27.28
CA VAL A 9 21.75 10.79 27.88
C VAL A 9 21.51 10.78 29.39
N GLY A 10 20.40 10.19 29.87
CA GLY A 10 20.08 10.11 31.31
C GLY A 10 21.08 9.28 32.10
N ILE A 11 21.55 8.16 31.53
CA ILE A 11 22.58 7.32 32.14
C ILE A 11 23.93 8.05 32.17
N VAL A 12 24.34 8.68 31.06
CA VAL A 12 25.60 9.44 31.00
C VAL A 12 25.60 10.57 32.02
N ASN A 13 24.53 11.37 32.11
CA ASN A 13 24.43 12.43 33.12
C ASN A 13 24.49 11.90 34.55
N SER A 14 23.89 10.75 34.83
CA SER A 14 23.95 10.11 36.15
C SER A 14 25.38 9.73 36.54
N PHE A 15 26.14 9.15 35.61
CA PHE A 15 27.53 8.78 35.86
C PHE A 15 28.46 10.00 35.96
N THR A 16 28.23 11.05 35.18
CA THR A 16 28.97 12.32 35.28
C THR A 16 28.75 12.98 36.64
N SER A 17 27.50 13.09 37.10
CA SER A 17 27.19 13.67 38.42
C SER A 17 27.81 12.87 39.58
N MET A 18 27.82 11.54 39.49
CA MET A 18 28.50 10.69 40.47
C MET A 18 30.02 10.91 40.48
N ALA A 19 30.64 11.12 39.31
CA ALA A 19 32.06 11.41 39.20
C ALA A 19 32.43 12.79 39.78
N GLU A 20 31.58 13.81 39.58
CA GLU A 20 31.79 15.18 40.09
C GLU A 20 31.61 15.28 41.62
N THR A 21 30.61 14.59 42.16
CA THR A 21 30.31 14.63 43.60
C THR A 21 31.25 13.77 44.44
N GLY A 22 31.97 12.83 43.83
CA GLY A 22 32.81 11.85 44.53
C GLY A 22 32.03 10.92 45.47
N ALA A 23 30.71 11.06 45.53
CA ALA A 23 29.79 10.32 46.38
C ALA A 23 29.20 9.16 45.56
N GLY A 24 29.82 7.99 45.70
CA GLY A 24 29.28 6.76 45.13
C GLY A 24 28.08 6.25 45.90
N GLY A 25 27.07 5.71 45.21
CA GLY A 25 25.94 5.05 45.83
C GLY A 25 24.72 4.94 44.92
N LEU A 26 23.80 4.02 45.24
CA LEU A 26 22.56 3.86 44.48
C LEU A 26 21.73 5.14 44.43
N GLY A 27 21.79 5.96 45.49
CA GLY A 27 21.08 7.24 45.57
C GLY A 27 21.47 8.23 44.47
N THR A 28 22.75 8.35 44.13
CA THR A 28 23.24 9.34 43.16
C THR A 28 22.91 8.99 41.71
N VAL A 29 22.74 7.70 41.39
CA VAL A 29 22.40 7.24 40.02
C VAL A 29 20.91 6.91 39.83
N SER A 30 20.18 6.65 40.92
CA SER A 30 18.78 6.21 40.86
C SER A 30 17.85 7.20 40.16
N ALA A 31 18.09 8.51 40.31
CA ALA A 31 17.27 9.55 39.68
C ALA A 31 17.36 9.53 38.15
N GLY A 32 18.54 9.51 37.55
CA GLY A 32 18.66 9.52 36.08
C GLY A 32 18.38 8.17 35.43
N VAL A 33 18.45 7.06 36.17
CA VAL A 33 17.88 5.78 35.72
C VAL A 33 16.35 5.86 35.63
N ALA A 34 15.68 6.50 36.59
CA ALA A 34 14.24 6.70 36.53
C ALA A 34 13.83 7.57 35.33
N GLU A 35 14.55 8.66 35.05
CA GLU A 35 14.31 9.48 33.86
C GLU A 35 14.52 8.72 32.54
N ALA A 36 15.55 7.87 32.47
CA ALA A 36 15.78 7.00 31.33
C ALA A 36 14.61 6.03 31.08
N LEU A 37 14.00 5.48 32.14
CA LEU A 37 12.82 4.63 32.01
C LEU A 37 11.60 5.40 31.49
N VAL A 38 11.40 6.65 31.95
CA VAL A 38 10.31 7.51 31.45
C VAL A 38 10.52 7.85 29.97
N ALA A 39 11.75 8.12 29.53
CA ALA A 39 12.08 8.35 28.12
C ALA A 39 11.77 7.12 27.24
N THR A 40 11.98 5.91 27.76
CA THR A 40 11.62 4.67 27.07
C THR A 40 10.11 4.50 26.96
N ALA A 41 9.39 4.70 28.08
CA ALA A 41 7.93 4.58 28.12
C ALA A 41 7.25 5.58 27.17
N THR A 42 7.71 6.83 27.14
CA THR A 42 7.21 7.84 26.20
C THR A 42 7.56 7.50 24.75
N GLY A 43 8.76 6.99 24.49
CA GLY A 43 9.15 6.50 23.16
C GLY A 43 8.25 5.38 22.64
N LEU A 44 7.90 4.41 23.48
CA LEU A 44 6.98 3.33 23.14
C LEU A 44 5.54 3.83 22.99
N PHE A 45 5.11 4.75 23.85
CA PHE A 45 3.76 5.34 23.79
C PHE A 45 3.49 6.04 22.46
N VAL A 46 4.49 6.68 21.86
CA VAL A 46 4.37 7.30 20.53
C VAL A 46 4.57 6.28 19.40
N ALA A 47 5.47 5.31 19.56
CA ALA A 47 5.80 4.35 18.51
C ALA A 47 4.65 3.38 18.19
N ILE A 48 3.94 2.87 19.20
CA ILE A 48 2.88 1.87 19.01
C ILE A 48 1.71 2.43 18.16
N PRO A 49 1.13 3.59 18.48
CA PRO A 49 0.06 4.17 17.66
C PRO A 49 0.53 4.54 16.26
N ALA A 50 1.74 5.09 16.12
CA ALA A 50 2.29 5.44 14.81
C ALA A 50 2.41 4.21 13.90
N LEU A 51 2.89 3.08 14.43
CA LEU A 51 2.99 1.83 13.69
C LEU A 51 1.61 1.24 13.37
N ALA A 52 0.65 1.34 14.29
CA ALA A 52 -0.72 0.88 14.04
C ALA A 52 -1.37 1.64 12.88
N VAL A 53 -1.22 2.97 12.85
CA VAL A 53 -1.74 3.82 11.76
C VAL A 53 -1.01 3.53 10.45
N TYR A 54 0.30 3.34 10.48
CA TYR A 54 1.07 2.94 9.29
C TYR A 54 0.55 1.64 8.68
N ASN A 55 0.38 0.60 9.49
CA ASN A 55 -0.15 -0.68 9.01
C ASN A 55 -1.58 -0.55 8.47
N TYR A 56 -2.41 0.26 9.12
CA TYR A 56 -3.77 0.53 8.65
C TYR A 56 -3.77 1.25 7.29
N MET A 57 -2.97 2.31 7.15
CA MET A 57 -2.85 3.05 5.89
C MET A 57 -2.27 2.19 4.77
N GLN A 58 -1.30 1.34 5.07
CA GLN A 58 -0.74 0.42 4.08
C GLN A 58 -1.81 -0.50 3.51
N GLY A 59 -2.60 -1.15 4.37
CA GLY A 59 -3.72 -1.99 3.91
C GLY A 59 -4.77 -1.21 3.11
N TRP A 60 -5.03 0.05 3.48
CA TRP A 60 -5.92 0.93 2.73
C TRP A 60 -5.38 1.25 1.34
N VAL A 61 -4.09 1.57 1.21
CA VAL A 61 -3.43 1.84 -0.08
C VAL A 61 -3.45 0.59 -0.96
N ASP A 62 -3.10 -0.58 -0.41
CA ASP A 62 -3.07 -1.83 -1.15
C ASP A 62 -4.47 -2.20 -1.68
N ALA A 63 -5.51 -2.04 -0.86
CA ALA A 63 -6.89 -2.24 -1.29
C ALA A 63 -7.28 -1.31 -2.45
N ARG A 64 -6.93 -0.02 -2.39
CA ARG A 64 -7.14 0.91 -3.52
C ARG A 64 -6.37 0.47 -4.77
N GLY A 65 -5.16 -0.05 -4.60
CA GLY A 65 -4.36 -0.56 -5.70
C GLY A 65 -5.05 -1.71 -6.42
N VAL A 66 -5.68 -2.63 -5.68
CA VAL A 66 -6.48 -3.72 -6.24
C VAL A 66 -7.69 -3.19 -7.00
N ASP A 67 -8.46 -2.26 -6.39
CA ASP A 67 -9.64 -1.67 -7.04
C ASP A 67 -9.28 -0.96 -8.36
N MET A 68 -8.14 -0.25 -8.38
CA MET A 68 -7.63 0.39 -9.59
C MET A 68 -7.23 -0.61 -10.67
N ALA A 69 -6.59 -1.72 -10.28
CA ALA A 69 -6.22 -2.77 -11.22
C ALA A 69 -7.45 -3.48 -11.81
N GLU A 70 -8.47 -3.73 -10.99
CA GLU A 70 -9.74 -4.31 -11.45
C GLU A 70 -10.44 -3.39 -12.45
N THR A 71 -10.55 -2.09 -12.12
CA THR A 71 -11.14 -1.09 -13.03
C THR A 71 -10.39 -1.03 -14.36
N ALA A 72 -9.06 -1.12 -14.34
CA ALA A 72 -8.25 -1.12 -15.56
C ALA A 72 -8.52 -2.37 -16.42
N ASN A 73 -8.64 -3.54 -15.80
CA ASN A 73 -8.98 -4.78 -16.52
C ASN A 73 -10.40 -4.73 -17.10
N GLU A 74 -11.37 -4.20 -16.37
CA GLU A 74 -12.73 -4.01 -16.87
C GLU A 74 -12.75 -3.11 -18.11
N LEU A 75 -12.00 -1.99 -18.09
CA LEU A 75 -11.87 -1.13 -19.27
C LEU A 75 -11.23 -1.85 -20.46
N LEU A 76 -10.20 -2.66 -20.22
CA LEU A 76 -9.56 -3.45 -21.29
C LEU A 76 -10.53 -4.47 -21.89
N ASP A 77 -11.33 -5.14 -21.07
CA ASP A 77 -12.31 -6.12 -21.55
C ASP A 77 -13.44 -5.45 -22.35
N ILE A 78 -13.91 -4.28 -21.92
CA ILE A 78 -14.89 -3.49 -22.68
C ILE A 78 -14.32 -3.12 -24.05
N VAL A 79 -13.11 -2.56 -24.11
CA VAL A 79 -12.47 -2.18 -25.39
C VAL A 79 -12.26 -3.41 -26.27
N ALA A 80 -11.77 -4.52 -25.70
CA ALA A 80 -11.58 -5.76 -26.44
C ALA A 80 -12.91 -6.34 -26.97
N SER A 81 -13.99 -6.24 -26.19
CA SER A 81 -15.32 -6.70 -26.58
C SER A 81 -15.90 -5.88 -27.73
N ASP A 82 -15.76 -4.54 -27.72
CA ASP A 82 -16.22 -3.66 -28.81
C ASP A 82 -15.48 -3.98 -30.12
N LEU A 83 -14.16 -4.18 -30.05
CA LEU A 83 -13.38 -4.60 -31.21
C LEU A 83 -13.83 -5.97 -31.75
N LYS A 84 -14.13 -6.91 -30.86
CA LYS A 84 -14.60 -8.26 -31.24
C LYS A 84 -15.97 -8.21 -31.91
N VAL A 85 -16.89 -7.39 -31.41
CA VAL A 85 -18.22 -7.18 -32.02
C VAL A 85 -18.09 -6.58 -33.41
N ARG A 86 -17.32 -5.50 -33.57
CA ARG A 86 -17.08 -4.86 -34.89
C ARG A 86 -16.45 -5.83 -35.89
N HIS A 87 -15.52 -6.67 -35.45
CA HIS A 87 -14.93 -7.70 -36.29
C HIS A 87 -15.94 -8.81 -36.66
N ALA A 88 -16.84 -9.17 -35.76
CA ALA A 88 -17.91 -10.13 -36.06
C ALA A 88 -18.88 -9.54 -37.10
N ASP A 89 -19.34 -8.31 -36.92
CA ASP A 89 -20.24 -7.61 -37.84
C ASP A 89 -19.62 -7.49 -39.25
N ALA A 90 -18.33 -7.17 -39.35
CA ALA A 90 -17.62 -7.13 -40.62
C ALA A 90 -17.53 -8.49 -41.32
N ARG A 91 -17.40 -9.60 -40.56
CA ARG A 91 -17.44 -10.96 -41.12
C ARG A 91 -18.85 -11.38 -41.54
N HIS A 92 -19.88 -10.96 -40.81
CA HIS A 92 -21.26 -11.25 -41.17
C HIS A 92 -21.67 -10.53 -42.46
N ALA A 93 -21.29 -9.27 -42.63
CA ALA A 93 -21.54 -8.52 -43.86
C ALA A 93 -20.87 -9.17 -45.09
N THR A 94 -19.61 -9.60 -44.96
CA THR A 94 -18.89 -10.27 -46.04
C THR A 94 -19.41 -11.69 -46.34
N ALA A 95 -19.90 -12.42 -45.34
CA ALA A 95 -20.52 -13.73 -45.53
C ALA A 95 -21.89 -13.63 -46.22
N GLU A 96 -22.70 -12.62 -45.89
CA GLU A 96 -24.00 -12.38 -46.51
C GLU A 96 -23.87 -12.00 -47.99
N GLU A 97 -22.92 -11.12 -48.32
CA GLU A 97 -22.62 -10.73 -49.70
C GLU A 97 -22.15 -11.92 -50.56
N ALA A 98 -21.33 -12.80 -50.00
CA ALA A 98 -20.86 -14.03 -50.66
C ALA A 98 -21.98 -15.07 -50.90
N VAL A 99 -23.03 -15.05 -50.08
CA VAL A 99 -24.20 -15.94 -50.23
C VAL A 99 -25.20 -15.37 -51.24
N VAL A 100 -25.49 -14.06 -51.20
CA VAL A 100 -26.36 -13.37 -52.16
C VAL A 100 -25.79 -13.44 -53.58
N GLY A 101 -24.46 -13.31 -53.73
CA GLY A 101 -23.77 -13.47 -55.02
C GLY A 101 -23.82 -14.89 -55.59
N ARG A 102 -24.27 -15.89 -54.82
CA ARG A 102 -24.38 -17.29 -55.26
C ARG A 102 -25.80 -17.71 -55.64
N VAL A 103 -26.79 -16.82 -55.60
CA VAL A 103 -28.17 -17.15 -56.01
C VAL A 103 -28.20 -17.40 -57.53
N PRO A 104 -28.41 -18.65 -58.00
CA PRO A 104 -28.45 -18.93 -59.42
C PRO A 104 -29.69 -18.26 -60.03
N ALA A 105 -29.49 -17.53 -61.14
CA ALA A 105 -30.56 -16.87 -61.87
C ALA A 105 -31.66 -17.89 -62.21
N VAL A 106 -32.85 -17.70 -61.65
CA VAL A 106 -34.05 -18.46 -62.02
C VAL A 106 -34.36 -18.13 -63.49
N PRO A 107 -34.37 -19.11 -64.42
CA PRO A 107 -34.72 -18.85 -65.80
C PRO A 107 -36.20 -18.41 -65.85
N GLN A 108 -36.44 -17.21 -66.38
CA GLN A 108 -37.78 -16.65 -66.55
C GLN A 108 -38.52 -17.45 -67.64
N PRO A 109 -39.74 -17.96 -67.38
CA PRO A 109 -40.51 -18.67 -68.39
C PRO A 109 -41.05 -17.68 -69.43
N THR A 110 -40.76 -17.96 -70.70
CA THR A 110 -41.37 -17.32 -71.88
C THR A 110 -42.82 -17.75 -72.07
#